data_AF-A0A353M2U3-F1
#
_entry.id   AF-A0A353M2U3-F1
#
_cell.length_a   1.000
_cell.length_b   1.000
_cell.length_c   1.000
_cell.angle_alpha   90.00
_cell.angle_beta   90.00
_cell.angle_gamma   90.00
#
_symmetry.space_group_name_H-M   'P 1'
#
loop_
_entity.id
_entity.type
_entity.pdbx_description
1 polymer ?
#
loop_
_entity_poly.entity_id
_entity_poly.type
_entity_poly.pdbx_seq_one_letter_code
_entity_poly.pdbx_strand_id
1 'polypeptide(L)' 'WDDTDVEIEGDQALQQGMRFNALQLLQSTGRDGQTNIAAKGLSGEYYEGHYFWDTETYIIPFFLYSQP' A
#
# COMPACT_ATOMS: atom_id res chain seq x y z
N TRP A 1 10.46 3.72 -4.70
CA TRP A 1 11.31 2.53 -4.48
C TRP A 1 12.44 2.89 -3.56
N ASP A 2 13.16 3.97 -3.81
CA ASP A 2 14.22 4.48 -2.94
C ASP A 2 13.84 4.52 -1.44
N ASP A 3 12.59 4.83 -1.11
CA ASP A 3 12.10 4.90 0.27
C ASP A 3 11.42 3.62 0.79
N THR A 4 11.03 2.68 -0.09
CA THR A 4 10.06 1.61 0.24
C THR A 4 10.50 0.20 -0.17
N ASP A 5 11.57 0.06 -0.95
CA ASP A 5 11.96 -1.24 -1.49
C ASP A 5 12.57 -2.14 -0.40
N VAL A 6 12.25 -3.44 -0.48
CA VAL A 6 12.80 -4.47 0.39
C VAL A 6 13.39 -5.54 -0.50
N GLU A 7 14.71 -5.71 -0.43
CA GLU A 7 15.43 -6.71 -1.20
C GLU A 7 15.38 -8.07 -0.51
N ILE A 8 14.98 -9.09 -1.26
CA ILE A 8 14.85 -10.47 -0.82
C ILE A 8 15.77 -11.34 -1.68
N GLU A 9 16.83 -11.85 -1.05
CA GLU A 9 17.80 -12.72 -1.71
C GLU A 9 17.27 -14.16 -1.82
N GLY A 10 17.58 -14.83 -2.93
CA GLY A 10 17.32 -16.26 -3.10
C GLY A 10 15.90 -16.64 -3.55
N ASP A 11 14.95 -15.70 -3.62
CA ASP A 11 13.58 -15.96 -4.09
C ASP A 11 13.02 -14.81 -4.94
N GLN A 12 13.06 -14.98 -6.26
CA GLN A 12 12.57 -13.99 -7.21
C GLN A 12 11.05 -13.83 -7.19
N ALA A 13 10.30 -14.91 -6.93
CA ALA A 13 8.84 -14.86 -6.90
C ALA A 13 8.37 -14.09 -5.65
N LEU A 14 9.02 -14.33 -4.51
CA LEU A 14 8.77 -13.58 -3.28
C LEU A 14 9.17 -12.11 -3.42
N GLN A 15 10.33 -11.81 -4.03
CA GLN A 15 10.73 -10.44 -4.34
C GLN A 15 9.69 -9.70 -5.19
N GLN A 16 9.19 -10.36 -6.24
CA GLN A 16 8.15 -9.81 -7.12
C GLN A 16 6.85 -9.60 -6.34
N GLY A 17 6.43 -10.57 -5.53
CA GLY A 17 5.22 -10.47 -4.71
C GLY A 17 5.29 -9.32 -3.71
N MET A 18 6.42 -9.14 -3.04
CA MET A 18 6.62 -8.03 -2.09
C MET A 18 6.54 -6.67 -2.80
N ARG A 19 7.26 -6.50 -3.91
CA ARG A 19 7.19 -5.28 -4.73
C ARG A 19 5.80 -5.07 -5.30
N PHE A 20 5.09 -6.12 -5.72
CA PHE A 20 3.72 -5.98 -6.20
C PHE A 20 2.77 -5.44 -5.11
N ASN A 21 2.86 -5.96 -3.88
CA ASN A 21 2.04 -5.45 -2.77
C ASN A 21 2.37 -3.98 -2.44
N ALA A 22 3.66 -3.63 -2.34
CA ALA A 22 4.07 -2.24 -2.10
C ALA A 22 3.58 -1.30 -3.22
N LEU A 23 3.65 -1.73 -4.48
CA LEU A 23 3.14 -0.97 -5.63
C LEU A 23 1.63 -0.67 -5.48
N GLN A 24 0.83 -1.66 -5.07
CA GLN A 24 -0.61 -1.47 -4.90
C GLN A 24 -0.94 -0.45 -3.80
N LEU A 25 -0.20 -0.47 -2.69
CA LEU A 25 -0.34 0.55 -1.64
C LEU A 25 0.02 1.95 -2.17
N LEU A 26 1.17 2.07 -2.84
CA LEU A 26 1.65 3.34 -3.40
C LEU A 26 0.72 3.93 -4.47
N GLN A 27 0.02 3.10 -5.24
CA GLN A 27 -0.96 3.54 -6.23
C GLN A 27 -2.31 3.92 -5.62
N SER A 28 -2.68 3.33 -4.48
CA SER A 28 -4.00 3.52 -3.86
C SER A 28 -4.05 4.70 -2.87
N THR A 29 -2.94 5.39 -2.66
CA THR A 29 -2.79 6.40 -1.61
C THR A 29 -3.11 7.81 -2.08
N GLY A 30 -4.00 8.47 -1.34
CA GLY A 30 -4.27 9.91 -1.45
C GLY A 30 -3.05 10.74 -1.05
N ARG A 31 -2.78 11.83 -1.78
CA ARG A 31 -1.60 12.70 -1.55
C ARG A 31 -1.95 14.18 -1.34
N ASP A 32 -3.23 14.48 -1.18
CA ASP A 32 -3.75 15.85 -1.10
C ASP A 32 -4.14 16.29 0.33
N GLY A 33 -3.96 15.40 1.32
CA GLY A 33 -4.35 15.64 2.71
C GLY A 33 -5.86 15.58 2.95
N GLN A 34 -6.67 15.22 1.95
CA GLN A 34 -8.12 15.10 2.05
C GLN A 34 -8.60 13.66 1.80
N THR A 35 -7.83 12.90 1.02
CA THR A 35 -8.14 11.52 0.63
C THR A 35 -7.24 10.51 1.34
N ASN A 36 -7.76 9.31 1.59
CA ASN A 36 -7.08 8.19 2.23
C ASN A 36 -7.22 6.89 1.40
N ILE A 37 -6.75 5.76 1.93
CA ILE A 37 -6.68 4.46 1.23
C ILE A 37 -7.91 3.60 1.56
N ALA A 38 -8.66 3.24 0.53
CA ALA A 38 -9.81 2.34 0.64
C ALA A 38 -9.40 0.87 0.78
N ALA A 39 -10.27 0.04 1.35
CA ALA A 39 -10.02 -1.40 1.57
C ALA A 39 -9.67 -2.19 0.29
N LYS A 40 -10.09 -1.69 -0.88
CA LYS A 40 -9.73 -2.23 -2.20
C LYS A 40 -9.01 -1.23 -3.10
N GLY A 41 -8.45 -0.17 -2.52
CA GLY A 41 -7.90 0.94 -3.27
C GLY A 41 -8.88 1.44 -4.32
N LEU A 42 -8.39 1.66 -5.54
CA LEU A 42 -9.19 2.01 -6.72
C LEU A 42 -9.23 0.87 -7.75
N SER A 43 -9.16 -0.39 -7.28
CA SER A 43 -9.05 -1.56 -8.16
C SER A 43 -10.39 -2.24 -8.48
N GLY A 44 -11.52 -1.71 -7.98
CA GLY A 44 -12.84 -2.25 -8.23
C GLY A 44 -13.91 -1.63 -7.35
N GLU A 45 -15.17 -1.95 -7.64
CA GLU A 45 -16.34 -1.31 -7.01
C GLU A 45 -16.70 -1.89 -5.63
N TYR A 46 -16.22 -3.10 -5.32
CA TYR A 46 -16.53 -3.73 -4.04
C TYR A 46 -15.88 -2.97 -2.88
N TYR A 47 -16.64 -2.78 -1.80
CA TYR A 47 -16.38 -1.83 -0.70
C TYR A 47 -16.53 -0.35 -1.06
N GLU A 48 -16.90 0.00 -2.30
CA GLU A 48 -17.35 1.33 -2.71
C GLU A 48 -16.37 2.49 -2.38
N GLY A 49 -15.08 2.18 -2.28
CA GLY A 49 -14.07 3.17 -1.89
C GLY A 49 -14.11 3.56 -0.40
N HIS A 50 -14.87 2.85 0.43
CA HIS A 50 -14.94 3.13 1.86
C HIS A 50 -13.63 2.87 2.59
N TYR A 51 -13.37 3.73 3.57
CA TYR A 51 -12.30 3.59 4.54
C TYR A 51 -12.80 2.77 5.72
N PHE A 52 -11.94 1.87 6.18
CA PHE A 52 -12.19 1.02 7.32
C PHE A 52 -10.97 1.08 8.23
N TRP A 53 -11.06 0.47 9.41
CA TRP A 53 -9.94 0.30 10.33
C TRP A 53 -8.70 -0.38 9.70
N ASP A 54 -8.87 -1.06 8.55
CA ASP A 54 -7.81 -1.56 7.68
C ASP A 54 -6.75 -0.49 7.38
N THR A 55 -7.19 0.75 7.15
CA THR A 55 -6.33 1.87 6.81
C THR A 55 -5.35 2.17 7.94
N GLU A 56 -5.82 2.47 9.14
CA GLU A 56 -4.95 2.82 10.27
C GLU A 56 -4.21 1.61 10.85
N THR A 57 -4.83 0.44 10.85
CA THR A 57 -4.28 -0.75 11.54
C THR A 57 -3.27 -1.51 10.68
N TYR A 58 -3.51 -1.62 9.37
CA TYR A 58 -2.70 -2.43 8.46
C TYR A 58 -1.87 -1.60 7.49
N ILE A 59 -2.42 -0.49 6.99
CA ILE A 59 -1.81 0.23 5.86
C ILE A 59 -0.90 1.36 6.32
N ILE A 60 -1.34 2.21 7.26
CA ILE A 60 -0.57 3.35 7.76
C ILE A 60 0.83 2.97 8.26
N PRO A 61 1.07 1.82 8.95
CA PRO A 61 2.42 1.42 9.33
C PRO A 61 3.42 1.38 8.16
N PHE A 62 3.00 0.96 6.96
CA PHE A 62 3.87 0.96 5.78
C PHE A 62 4.37 2.37 5.45
N PHE A 63 3.47 3.37 5.45
CA PHE A 63 3.81 4.76 5.13
C PHE A 63 4.58 5.43 6.27
N LEU A 64 4.20 5.17 7.53
CA LEU A 64 4.88 5.74 8.69
C LEU A 64 6.38 5.41 8.73
N TYR A 65 6.78 4.23 8.28
CA TYR A 65 8.19 3.80 8.29
C TYR A 65 8.93 4.04 6.97
N SER A 66 8.24 4.34 5.87
CA SER A 66 8.88 4.60 4.58
C SER A 66 8.88 6.09 4.22
N GLN A 67 7.75 6.78 4.41
CA GLN A 67 7.58 8.18 4.09
C GLN A 67 6.49 8.80 5.01
N PRO A 68 6.85 9.17 6.25
CA PRO A 68 5.91 9.67 7.26
C PRO A 68 5.29 11.03 6.92
#